data_AF-A0A183F1T7-F1
#
_entry.id   AF-A0A183F1T7-F1
#
_cell.length_a   1.000
_cell.length_b   1.000
_cell.length_c   1.000
_cell.angle_alpha   90.00
_cell.angle_beta   90.00
_cell.angle_gamma   90.00
#
_symmetry.space_group_name_H-M   'P 1'
#
loop_
_entity.id
_entity.type
_entity.pdbx_description
1 polymer ?
#
loop_
_entity_poly.entity_id
_entity_poly.type
_entity_poly.pdbx_seq_one_letter_code
_entity_poly.pdbx_strand_id
1 'polypeptide(L)' 'MNTPLCPPTLHNHPAKMLQLTSPSDKKKSLVDAVALLSSDDGLPVHLKTIIGHLLKRATLAHELIQRISKLEERLEA' A
#
# COMPACT_ATOMS: atom_id res chain seq x y z
N MET A 1 -20.00 -33.46 -41.93
CA MET A 1 -19.57 -33.49 -40.52
C MET A 1 -18.79 -32.21 -40.28
N ASN A 2 -19.47 -31.14 -39.88
CA ASN A 2 -18.85 -29.82 -39.70
C ASN A 2 -18.71 -29.55 -38.20
N THR A 3 -17.48 -29.51 -37.71
CA THR A 3 -17.20 -29.13 -36.32
C THR A 3 -17.07 -27.61 -36.26
N PRO A 4 -17.90 -26.88 -35.49
CA PRO A 4 -17.61 -25.48 -35.24
C PRO A 4 -16.59 -25.39 -34.09
N LEU A 5 -15.39 -24.89 -34.41
CA LEU A 5 -14.43 -24.42 -33.41
C LEU A 5 -14.99 -23.13 -32.80
N CYS A 6 -15.67 -23.25 -31.66
CA CYS A 6 -16.02 -22.10 -30.83
C CYS A 6 -14.76 -21.73 -30.02
N PRO A 7 -14.21 -20.52 -30.14
CA PRO A 7 -13.15 -20.09 -29.23
C PRO A 7 -13.75 -19.92 -27.82
N PRO A 8 -13.08 -20.33 -26.74
CA PRO A 8 -13.47 -19.87 -25.42
C PRO A 8 -13.18 -18.37 -25.39
N THR A 9 -14.23 -17.55 -25.42
CA THR A 9 -14.15 -16.15 -25.04
C THR A 9 -13.74 -16.12 -23.58
N LEU A 10 -12.43 -16.00 -23.37
CA LEU A 10 -11.80 -15.75 -22.09
C LEU A 10 -12.24 -14.34 -21.69
N HIS A 11 -13.42 -14.26 -21.07
CA HIS A 11 -13.90 -13.07 -20.38
C HIS A 11 -12.97 -12.83 -19.19
N ASN A 12 -11.79 -12.27 -19.47
CA ASN A 12 -10.99 -11.52 -18.52
C ASN A 12 -11.77 -10.25 -18.17
N HIS A 13 -12.85 -10.42 -17.40
CA HIS A 13 -13.36 -9.31 -16.64
C HIS A 13 -12.27 -8.93 -15.64
N PRO A 14 -11.81 -7.68 -15.58
CA PRO A 14 -11.03 -7.25 -14.43
C PRO A 14 -11.94 -7.48 -13.22
N ALA A 15 -11.50 -8.32 -12.29
CA ALA A 15 -12.16 -8.48 -11.00
C ALA A 15 -12.47 -7.07 -10.50
N LYS A 16 -13.76 -6.78 -10.28
CA LYS A 16 -14.23 -5.47 -9.82
C LYS A 16 -13.23 -4.96 -8.80
N MET A 17 -12.46 -3.94 -9.14
CA MET A 17 -11.71 -3.16 -8.17
C MET A 17 -12.78 -2.54 -7.28
N LEU A 18 -13.15 -3.27 -6.22
CA LEU A 18 -13.90 -2.72 -5.12
C LEU A 18 -13.06 -1.53 -4.66
N GLN A 19 -13.56 -0.33 -4.93
CA GLN A 19 -13.09 0.85 -4.24
C GLN A 19 -13.40 0.61 -2.77
N LEU A 20 -12.44 0.00 -2.07
CA LEU A 20 -12.45 -0.10 -0.63
C LEU A 20 -12.44 1.34 -0.13
N THR A 21 -13.62 1.81 0.26
CA THR A 21 -13.75 3.01 1.06
C THR A 21 -12.85 2.81 2.27
N SER A 22 -11.92 3.74 2.48
CA SER A 22 -11.05 3.70 3.66
C SER A 22 -11.94 3.62 4.90
N PRO A 23 -11.75 2.65 5.81
CA PRO A 23 -12.49 2.63 7.06
C PRO A 23 -12.05 3.87 7.85
N SER A 24 -12.87 4.91 7.81
CA SER A 24 -12.59 6.26 8.32
C SER A 24 -12.59 6.37 9.85
N ASP A 25 -12.81 5.27 10.59
CA ASP A 25 -13.23 5.37 12.00
C ASP A 25 -12.31 4.78 13.05
N LYS A 26 -11.08 4.42 12.71
CA LYS A 26 -10.05 4.18 13.74
C LYS A 26 -8.76 4.80 13.27
N LYS A 27 -8.06 5.52 14.15
CA LYS A 27 -6.63 5.86 14.02
C LYS A 27 -5.83 4.57 13.84
N LYS A 28 -5.93 3.92 12.68
CA LYS A 28 -5.15 2.73 12.35
C LYS A 28 -3.78 3.25 11.97
N SER A 29 -2.80 2.90 12.79
CA SER A 29 -1.41 3.24 12.53
C SER A 29 -1.00 2.66 11.17
N LEU A 30 -0.32 3.48 10.35
CA LEU A 30 0.26 3.02 9.09
C LEU A 30 1.19 1.82 9.31
N VAL A 31 1.91 1.81 10.44
CA VAL A 31 2.80 0.71 10.84
C VAL A 31 2.02 -0.59 11.03
N ASP A 32 0.88 -0.52 11.74
CA ASP A 32 0.04 -1.70 11.99
C ASP A 32 -0.59 -2.22 10.70
N ALA A 33 -1.01 -1.32 9.80
CA ALA A 33 -1.54 -1.70 8.49
C ALA A 33 -0.49 -2.42 7.63
N VAL A 34 0.75 -1.92 7.63
CA VAL A 34 1.87 -2.57 6.93
C VAL A 34 2.23 -3.91 7.57
N ALA A 35 2.17 -4.02 8.90
CA ALA A 35 2.40 -5.29 9.60
C ALA A 35 1.37 -6.35 9.20
N LEU A 36 0.09 -5.97 9.12
CA LEU A 36 -0.98 -6.86 8.65
C LEU A 36 -0.75 -7.32 7.20
N LEU A 37 -0.37 -6.42 6.30
CA LEU A 37 -0.06 -6.75 4.90
C LEU A 37 1.19 -7.63 4.77
N SER A 38 2.17 -7.46 5.65
CA SER A 38 3.40 -8.25 5.64
C SER A 38 3.13 -9.72 6.00
N SER A 39 2.15 -9.96 6.86
CA SER A 39 1.69 -11.28 7.29
C SER A 39 0.71 -11.95 6.32
N ASP A 40 0.26 -11.26 5.27
CA ASP A 40 -0.67 -11.82 4.27
C ASP A 40 0.07 -12.72 3.28
N ASP A 41 -0.12 -14.04 3.38
CA ASP A 41 0.50 -15.03 2.49
C ASP A 41 0.04 -14.91 1.02
N GLY A 42 -1.12 -14.29 0.77
CA GLY A 42 -1.63 -14.02 -0.57
C GLY A 42 -0.93 -12.84 -1.27
N LEU A 43 -0.19 -12.02 -0.52
CA LEU A 43 0.50 -10.85 -1.07
C LEU A 43 1.88 -11.25 -1.62
N PRO A 44 2.17 -10.99 -2.91
CA PRO A 44 3.48 -11.27 -3.50
C PRO A 44 4.64 -10.62 -2.73
N VAL A 45 5.74 -11.37 -2.58
CA VAL A 45 6.94 -10.95 -1.81
C VAL A 45 7.52 -9.62 -2.30
N HIS A 46 7.52 -9.37 -3.60
CA HIS A 46 8.02 -8.11 -4.16
C HIS A 46 7.18 -6.90 -3.71
N LEU A 47 5.85 -7.06 -3.59
CA LEU A 47 4.97 -6.01 -3.08
C LEU A 47 5.22 -5.76 -1.59
N LYS A 48 5.35 -6.81 -0.77
CA LYS A 48 5.74 -6.68 0.65
C LYS A 48 7.04 -5.90 0.81
N THR A 49 8.01 -6.19 -0.06
CA THR A 49 9.32 -5.51 -0.08
C THR A 49 9.18 -4.02 -0.44
N ILE A 50 8.43 -3.70 -1.49
CA ILE A 50 8.16 -2.30 -1.89
C ILE A 50 7.48 -1.54 -0.75
N ILE A 51 6.44 -2.12 -0.15
CA ILE A 51 5.72 -1.52 0.98
C ILE A 51 6.67 -1.27 2.16
N GLY A 52 7.52 -2.25 2.49
CA GLY A 52 8.53 -2.10 3.52
C GLY A 52 9.52 -0.96 3.25
N HIS A 53 9.97 -0.79 2.00
CA HIS A 53 10.82 0.34 1.62
C HIS A 53 10.10 1.68 1.71
N LEU A 54 8.85 1.75 1.29
CA LEU A 54 8.04 2.97 1.37
C LEU A 54 7.83 3.38 2.83
N LEU A 55 7.51 2.43 3.72
CA LEU A 55 7.36 2.71 5.16
C LEU A 55 8.65 3.29 5.74
N LYS A 56 9.80 2.66 5.49
CA LYS A 56 11.11 3.16 5.96
C LYS A 56 11.38 4.59 5.49
N ARG A 57 11.12 4.88 4.22
CA ARG A 57 11.30 6.23 3.65
C ARG A 57 10.36 7.25 4.29
N ALA A 58 9.10 6.88 4.53
CA ALA A 58 8.12 7.74 5.20
C ALA A 58 8.53 8.07 6.64
N THR A 59 9.01 7.06 7.40
CA THR A 59 9.52 7.28 8.77
C THR A 59 10.71 8.23 8.78
N LEU A 60 11.70 8.02 7.90
CA LEU A 60 12.87 8.90 7.78
C LEU A 60 12.48 10.33 7.41
N ALA A 61 11.56 10.49 6.45
CA ALA A 61 11.07 11.81 6.06
C ALA A 61 10.38 12.51 7.24
N HIS A 62 9.57 11.78 8.02
CA HIS A 62 8.91 12.32 9.21
C HIS A 62 9.93 12.78 10.27
N GLU A 63 10.96 11.97 10.54
CA GLU A 63 12.04 12.35 11.47
C GLU A 63 12.80 13.60 11.00
N LEU A 64 13.09 13.70 9.70
CA LEU A 64 13.76 14.87 9.13
C LEU A 64 12.89 16.13 9.27
N ILE A 65 11.59 16.03 8.99
CA ILE A 65 10.65 17.14 9.18
C ILE A 65 10.65 17.60 10.63
N GLN A 66 10.54 16.68 11.59
CA GLN A 66 10.57 17.03 13.02
C GLN A 66 11.88 17.72 13.42
N ARG A 67 13.02 17.25 12.90
CA ARG A 67 14.32 17.89 13.16
C ARG A 67 14.41 19.28 12.57
N ILE A 68 13.90 19.48 11.35
CA ILE A 68 13.85 20.81 10.70
C ILE A 68 13.01 21.76 11.56
N SER A 69 11.79 21.37 11.94
CA SER A 69 10.92 22.20 12.77
C SER A 69 11.58 22.58 14.10
N LYS A 70 12.27 21.64 14.76
CA LYS A 70 13.01 21.94 16.00
C LYS A 70 14.19 22.90 15.78
N LEU A 71 14.84 22.84 14.63
CA LEU A 71 15.93 23.76 14.31
C LEU A 71 15.40 25.17 13.99
N GLU A 72 14.29 25.26 13.28
CA GLU A 72 13.58 26.52 13.01
C GLU A 72 13.13 27.19 14.32
N GLU A 73 12.50 26.43 15.23
CA GLU A 73 12.12 26.94 16.57
C GLU A 73 13.31 27.51 17.36
N ARG A 74 14.50 26.92 17.23
CA ARG A 74 15.72 27.39 17.91
C ARG A 74 16.36 28.60 17.24
N LEU A 75 16.10 28.82 15.96
CA LEU A 75 16.63 29.96 15.21
C LEU A 75 15.80 31.22 15.46
N GLU A 76 14.48 31.04 15.62
CA GLU A 76 13.51 32.11 15.91
C GLU A 76 13.44 32.50 17.41
N ALA A 77 14.14 31.77 18.29
CA ALA A 77 14.21 32.01 19.74
C ALA A 77 15.45 32.82 20.13
#